data_AF-A0AAW9I1I2-F1
#
_entry.id   AF-A0AAW9I1I2-F1
#
_cell.length_a   1.000
_cell.length_b   1.000
_cell.length_c   1.000
_cell.angle_alpha   90.00
_cell.angle_beta   90.00
_cell.angle_gamma   90.00
#
_symmetry.space_group_name_H-M   'P 1'
#
loop_
_entity.id
_entity.type
_entity.pdbx_description
1 polymer ?
#
loop_
_entity_poly.entity_id
_entity_poly.type
_entity_poly.pdbx_seq_one_letter_code
_entity_poly.pdbx_strand_id
1 'polypeptide(L)'
;MKKRIERLIIFCMLITITIPNIAYAKTNMRYEQEKTNIVEPYGPKIEDLKSKDVIINNLKEIKRIRRNLTAVNISESSTPNELKDIYNRLDFYIQEFIEIKKNLDNNIKTYTNSFSDKFFSEQVLFIAESYIVSLRQQQNLIIALQEKKVEAKKLVYSSYLIPIYHYITLGDQMTAYVDTYFVVI
;
A
#
# COMPACT_ATOMS: atom_id res chain seq x y z
N MET A 1 32.31 -27.91 -20.14
CA MET A 1 31.53 -27.13 -19.16
C MET A 1 30.53 -26.17 -19.81
N LYS A 2 30.93 -25.41 -20.84
CA LYS A 2 30.06 -24.48 -21.59
C LYS A 2 28.69 -25.05 -22.00
N LYS A 3 28.65 -26.23 -22.63
CA LYS A 3 27.40 -26.92 -23.01
C LYS A 3 26.49 -27.31 -21.85
N ARG A 4 27.03 -27.55 -20.64
CA ARG A 4 26.22 -27.84 -19.44
C ARG A 4 25.61 -26.57 -18.87
N ILE A 5 26.34 -25.46 -18.92
CA ILE A 5 25.87 -24.13 -18.50
C ILE A 5 24.79 -23.63 -19.46
N GLU A 6 24.97 -23.78 -20.78
CA GLU A 6 23.94 -23.45 -21.78
C GLU A 6 22.64 -24.22 -21.56
N ARG A 7 22.74 -25.53 -21.26
CA ARG A 7 21.56 -26.35 -20.93
C ARG A 7 20.88 -25.92 -19.64
N LEU A 8 21.66 -25.53 -18.62
CA LEU A 8 21.11 -25.02 -17.35
C LEU A 8 20.37 -23.70 -17.57
N ILE A 9 20.94 -22.79 -18.36
CA ILE A 9 20.33 -21.51 -18.70
C ILE A 9 19.01 -21.72 -19.46
N ILE A 10 19.00 -22.59 -20.47
CA ILE A 10 17.78 -22.94 -21.22
C ILE A 10 16.73 -23.57 -20.31
N PHE A 11 17.14 -24.44 -19.38
CA PHE A 11 16.25 -25.07 -18.42
C PHE A 11 15.64 -24.05 -17.44
N CYS A 12 16.44 -23.10 -16.94
CA CYS A 12 15.94 -22.00 -16.12
C CYS A 12 14.96 -21.10 -16.88
N MET A 13 15.23 -20.78 -18.16
CA MET A 13 14.29 -20.03 -19.00
C MET A 13 12.99 -20.80 -19.23
N LEU A 14 13.07 -22.11 -19.48
CA LEU A 14 11.87 -22.93 -19.63
C LEU A 14 11.05 -22.99 -18.34
N ILE A 15 11.69 -23.09 -17.18
CA ILE A 15 10.99 -23.00 -15.88
C ILE A 15 10.31 -21.65 -15.75
N THR A 16 10.98 -20.53 -16.02
CA THR A 16 10.35 -19.20 -15.88
C THR A 16 9.19 -18.97 -16.86
N ILE A 17 9.23 -19.58 -18.05
CA ILE A 17 8.14 -19.50 -19.04
C ILE A 17 6.98 -20.46 -18.70
N THR A 18 7.27 -21.57 -18.02
CA THR A 18 6.28 -22.62 -17.68
C THR A 18 5.74 -22.52 -16.26
N ILE A 19 6.32 -21.69 -15.38
CA ILE A 19 5.68 -21.32 -14.13
C ILE A 19 4.35 -20.68 -14.55
N PRO A 20 3.20 -21.30 -14.21
CA PRO A 20 1.93 -20.64 -14.43
C PRO A 20 2.03 -19.32 -13.68
N ASN A 21 1.86 -18.20 -14.39
CA ASN A 21 1.51 -16.93 -13.76
C ASN A 21 0.48 -17.29 -12.70
N ILE A 22 0.81 -17.08 -11.43
CA ILE A 22 -0.06 -17.46 -10.32
C ILE A 22 -1.36 -16.70 -10.56
N ALA A 23 -2.33 -17.41 -11.15
CA ALA A 23 -3.57 -16.86 -11.68
C ALA A 23 -4.57 -16.64 -10.55
N TYR A 24 -4.11 -16.50 -9.30
CA TYR A 24 -4.98 -16.25 -8.16
C TYR A 24 -5.73 -14.92 -8.25
N ALA A 25 -5.33 -14.04 -9.16
CA ALA A 25 -6.03 -12.78 -9.43
C ALA A 25 -6.11 -12.42 -10.91
N LYS A 26 -6.02 -13.39 -11.84
CA LYS A 26 -6.39 -13.11 -13.23
C LYS A 26 -7.91 -13.25 -13.31
N THR A 27 -8.59 -12.23 -12.80
CA THR A 27 -10.04 -12.16 -12.79
C THR A 27 -10.58 -12.31 -14.19
N ASN A 28 -11.72 -12.98 -14.31
CA ASN A 28 -12.55 -13.02 -15.51
C ASN A 28 -13.08 -11.61 -15.92
N MET A 29 -12.60 -10.53 -15.29
CA MET A 29 -13.03 -9.14 -15.49
C MET A 29 -13.00 -8.73 -16.96
N ARG A 30 -11.91 -9.00 -17.69
CA ARG A 30 -11.83 -8.61 -19.11
C ARG A 30 -12.82 -9.36 -20.00
N TYR A 31 -13.17 -10.60 -19.65
CA TYR A 31 -14.01 -11.46 -20.48
C TYR A 31 -15.51 -11.15 -20.32
N GLU A 32 -15.94 -10.72 -19.14
CA GLU A 32 -17.32 -10.25 -18.93
C GLU A 32 -17.50 -8.77 -19.28
N GLN A 33 -16.48 -7.92 -19.08
CA GLN A 33 -16.47 -6.51 -19.51
C GLN A 33 -16.65 -6.37 -21.03
N GLU A 34 -16.05 -7.25 -21.83
CA GLU A 34 -16.23 -7.27 -23.30
C GLU A 34 -17.63 -7.72 -23.73
N LYS A 35 -18.42 -8.36 -22.85
CA LYS A 35 -19.75 -8.91 -23.19
C LYS A 35 -20.93 -8.03 -22.77
N THR A 36 -20.86 -7.31 -21.66
CA THR A 36 -22.06 -6.69 -21.07
C THR A 36 -22.06 -5.16 -21.05
N ASN A 37 -20.92 -4.48 -21.31
CA ASN A 37 -20.77 -3.02 -21.16
C ASN A 37 -21.20 -2.46 -19.77
N ILE A 38 -21.43 -3.33 -18.79
CA ILE A 38 -21.87 -2.98 -17.43
C ILE A 38 -20.78 -3.47 -16.49
N VAL A 39 -20.01 -2.53 -15.92
CA VAL A 39 -19.12 -2.80 -14.80
C VAL A 39 -19.93 -2.61 -13.52
N GLU A 40 -20.86 -3.51 -13.25
CA GLU A 40 -21.42 -3.57 -11.91
C GLU A 40 -20.33 -4.10 -10.97
N PRO A 41 -20.02 -3.39 -9.88
CA PRO A 41 -19.00 -3.89 -8.97
C PRO A 41 -19.54 -5.16 -8.31
N TYR A 42 -18.80 -6.25 -8.47
CA TYR A 42 -19.14 -7.58 -8.00
C TYR A 42 -18.47 -7.81 -6.64
N GLY A 43 -19.24 -8.13 -5.61
CA GLY A 43 -18.74 -8.32 -4.24
C GLY A 43 -19.83 -8.10 -3.20
N PRO A 44 -19.57 -8.35 -1.91
CA PRO A 44 -20.51 -8.00 -0.85
C PRO A 44 -20.72 -6.48 -0.85
N LYS A 45 -21.93 -6.04 -1.20
CA LYS A 45 -22.30 -4.62 -1.19
C LYS A 45 -22.31 -4.11 0.23
N ILE A 46 -21.75 -2.91 0.45
CA ILE A 46 -21.86 -2.24 1.74
C ILE A 46 -23.00 -1.24 1.65
N GLU A 47 -24.14 -1.67 2.16
CA GLU A 47 -25.39 -0.92 2.16
C GLU A 47 -25.62 -0.29 3.54
N ASP A 48 -26.52 0.70 3.58
CA ASP A 48 -26.98 1.38 4.80
C ASP A 48 -25.90 2.06 5.64
N LEU A 49 -24.88 2.64 5.00
CA LEU A 49 -23.87 3.45 5.69
C LEU A 49 -24.47 4.74 6.24
N LYS A 50 -24.57 4.83 7.56
CA LYS A 50 -25.02 6.05 8.27
C LYS A 50 -24.01 7.19 8.11
N SER A 51 -22.74 6.86 7.92
CA SER A 51 -21.60 7.78 7.88
C SER A 51 -20.85 7.77 6.55
N LYS A 52 -21.56 7.43 5.45
CA LYS A 52 -21.02 7.31 4.09
C LYS A 52 -20.03 8.41 3.72
N ASP A 53 -20.43 9.67 3.85
CA ASP A 53 -19.61 10.81 3.44
C ASP A 53 -18.30 10.91 4.23
N VAL A 54 -18.33 10.59 5.52
CA VAL A 54 -17.13 10.62 6.39
C VAL A 54 -16.13 9.56 5.90
N ILE A 55 -16.57 8.32 5.71
CA ILE A 55 -15.69 7.22 5.31
C ILE A 55 -15.13 7.47 3.90
N ILE A 56 -15.99 7.86 2.96
CA ILE A 56 -15.60 8.12 1.57
C ILE A 56 -14.65 9.31 1.45
N ASN A 57 -14.88 10.40 2.19
CA ASN A 57 -13.98 11.56 2.14
C ASN A 57 -12.61 11.21 2.72
N ASN A 58 -12.55 10.46 3.82
CA ASN A 58 -11.27 9.98 4.35
C ASN A 58 -10.55 9.05 3.35
N LEU A 59 -11.27 8.15 2.67
CA LEU A 59 -10.67 7.31 1.62
C LEU A 59 -10.15 8.15 0.44
N LYS A 60 -10.86 9.19 0.02
CA LYS A 60 -10.39 10.12 -1.03
C LYS A 60 -9.12 10.85 -0.59
N GLU A 61 -9.06 11.31 0.66
CA GLU A 61 -7.88 11.97 1.22
C GLU A 61 -6.68 11.01 1.30
N ILE A 62 -6.87 9.77 1.73
CA ILE A 62 -5.83 8.72 1.68
C ILE A 62 -5.25 8.61 0.27
N LYS A 63 -6.11 8.52 -0.75
CA LYS A 63 -5.68 8.43 -2.15
C LYS A 63 -4.96 9.68 -2.62
N ARG A 64 -5.37 10.87 -2.18
CA ARG A 64 -4.68 12.13 -2.48
C ARG A 64 -3.27 12.12 -1.89
N ILE A 65 -3.15 11.82 -0.59
CA ILE A 65 -1.86 11.75 0.12
C ILE A 65 -0.95 10.73 -0.56
N ARG A 66 -1.46 9.52 -0.83
CA ARG A 66 -0.69 8.46 -1.49
C ARG A 66 -0.17 8.86 -2.88
N ARG A 67 -0.95 9.63 -3.65
CA ARG A 67 -0.53 10.15 -4.97
C ARG A 67 0.59 11.17 -4.86
N ASN A 68 0.57 11.99 -3.80
CA ASN A 68 1.56 13.03 -3.53
C ASN A 68 2.84 12.45 -2.88
N LEU A 69 2.72 11.28 -2.24
CA LEU A 69 3.84 10.48 -1.78
C LEU A 69 4.59 9.89 -2.99
N THR A 70 5.45 10.70 -3.61
CA THR A 70 6.40 10.25 -4.64
C THR A 70 7.40 9.25 -4.06
N ALA A 71 7.95 8.37 -4.89
CA ALA A 71 9.02 7.46 -4.49
C ALA A 71 10.13 8.22 -3.74
N VAL A 72 10.28 7.91 -2.45
CA VAL A 72 11.26 8.56 -1.58
C VAL A 72 12.61 7.91 -1.86
N ASN A 73 13.49 8.63 -2.55
CA ASN A 73 14.80 8.12 -2.92
C ASN A 73 15.78 8.28 -1.75
N ILE A 74 15.80 7.30 -0.84
CA ILE A 74 16.80 7.20 0.23
C ILE A 74 17.95 6.35 -0.31
N SER A 75 19.15 6.93 -0.39
CA SER A 75 20.36 6.24 -0.86
C SER A 75 21.41 6.21 0.23
N GLU A 76 22.38 5.29 0.13
CA GLU A 76 23.53 5.25 1.04
C GLU A 76 24.44 6.50 0.94
N SER A 77 24.33 7.23 -0.17
CA SER A 77 25.05 8.46 -0.48
C SER A 77 24.27 9.73 -0.13
N SER A 78 23.03 9.60 0.36
CA SER A 78 22.19 10.75 0.71
C SER A 78 22.88 11.60 1.78
N THR A 79 22.95 12.90 1.53
CA THR A 79 23.56 13.89 2.42
C THR A 79 22.70 14.12 3.67
N PRO A 80 23.27 14.63 4.77
CA PRO A 80 22.49 14.96 5.96
C PRO A 80 21.31 15.91 5.72
N ASN A 81 21.47 16.88 4.80
CA ASN A 81 20.41 17.82 4.44
C ASN A 81 19.29 17.13 3.67
N GLU A 82 19.63 16.32 2.65
CA GLU A 82 18.62 15.54 1.91
C GLU A 82 17.85 14.59 2.83
N LEU A 83 18.55 13.90 3.74
CA LEU A 83 17.94 13.03 4.73
C LEU A 83 16.98 13.80 5.64
N LYS A 84 17.34 15.01 6.08
CA LYS A 84 16.48 15.87 6.90
C LYS A 84 15.24 16.34 6.14
N ASP A 85 15.39 16.75 4.89
CA ASP A 85 14.27 17.20 4.06
C ASP A 85 13.30 16.05 3.78
N ILE A 86 13.82 14.86 3.50
CA ILE A 86 13.01 13.65 3.36
C ILE A 86 12.29 13.35 4.67
N TYR A 87 12.97 13.37 5.81
CA TYR A 87 12.35 13.11 7.12
C TYR A 87 11.16 14.03 7.39
N ASN A 88 11.33 15.34 7.16
CA ASN A 88 10.28 16.33 7.38
C ASN A 88 9.09 16.11 6.45
N ARG A 89 9.33 15.74 5.19
CA ARG A 89 8.27 15.40 4.25
C ARG A 89 7.52 14.12 4.65
N LEU A 90 8.23 13.11 5.15
CA LEU A 90 7.62 11.90 5.69
C LEU A 90 6.76 12.22 6.93
N ASP A 91 7.26 13.06 7.82
CA ASP A 91 6.54 13.48 9.03
C ASP A 91 5.23 14.20 8.67
N PHE A 92 5.28 15.14 7.72
CA PHE A 92 4.09 15.81 7.20
C PHE A 92 3.01 14.81 6.73
N TYR A 93 3.37 13.84 5.89
CA TYR A 93 2.42 12.83 5.42
C TYR A 93 1.91 11.92 6.54
N ILE A 94 2.77 11.57 7.52
CA ILE A 94 2.35 10.80 8.68
C ILE A 94 1.29 11.56 9.48
N GLN A 95 1.44 12.88 9.67
CA GLN A 95 0.44 13.67 10.38
C GLN A 95 -0.90 13.71 9.63
N GLU A 96 -0.90 13.89 8.30
CA GLU A 96 -2.12 13.82 7.50
C GLU A 96 -2.83 12.46 7.67
N PHE A 97 -2.08 11.33 7.66
CA PHE A 97 -2.67 10.02 7.91
C PHE A 97 -3.15 9.81 9.36
N ILE A 98 -2.49 10.42 10.36
CA ILE A 98 -2.91 10.36 11.76
C ILE A 98 -4.26 11.07 11.95
N GLU A 99 -4.49 12.21 11.28
CA GLU A 99 -5.78 12.90 11.30
C GLU A 99 -6.90 12.02 10.72
N ILE A 100 -6.63 11.37 9.58
CA ILE A 100 -7.57 10.41 8.97
C ILE A 100 -7.86 9.24 9.91
N LYS A 101 -6.82 8.65 10.52
CA LYS A 101 -6.98 7.59 11.50
C LYS A 101 -7.89 8.01 12.65
N LYS A 102 -7.66 9.21 13.23
CA LYS A 102 -8.49 9.74 14.32
C LYS A 102 -9.96 9.88 13.89
N ASN A 103 -10.22 10.35 12.67
CA ASN A 103 -11.58 10.50 12.15
C ASN A 103 -12.27 9.13 12.02
N LEU A 104 -11.59 8.13 11.49
CA LEU A 104 -12.11 6.78 11.30
C LEU A 104 -12.31 6.04 12.63
N ASP A 105 -11.35 6.16 13.56
CA ASP A 105 -11.47 5.63 14.93
C ASP A 105 -12.70 6.21 15.65
N ASN A 106 -12.94 7.51 15.50
CA ASN A 106 -14.13 8.15 16.05
C ASN A 106 -15.40 7.62 15.37
N ASN A 107 -15.39 7.46 14.05
CA ASN A 107 -16.52 6.91 13.31
C ASN A 107 -16.89 5.49 13.78
N ILE A 108 -15.89 4.63 13.97
CA ILE A 108 -16.05 3.27 14.52
C ILE A 108 -16.70 3.30 15.90
N LYS A 109 -16.28 4.23 16.77
CA LYS A 109 -16.84 4.40 18.13
C LYS A 109 -18.26 4.96 18.11
N THR A 110 -18.58 5.85 17.17
CA THR A 110 -19.92 6.43 17.04
C THR A 110 -20.93 5.41 16.50
N TYR A 111 -20.53 4.59 15.54
CA TYR A 111 -21.42 3.64 14.85
C TYR A 111 -21.15 2.17 15.23
N THR A 112 -20.84 1.90 16.51
CA THR A 112 -20.53 0.55 17.02
C THR A 112 -21.61 -0.50 16.76
N ASN A 113 -22.88 -0.07 16.72
CA ASN A 113 -24.04 -0.94 16.46
C ASN A 113 -24.37 -1.11 14.97
N SER A 114 -23.62 -0.48 14.07
CA SER A 114 -23.76 -0.65 12.62
C SER A 114 -22.58 -1.46 12.09
N PHE A 115 -22.84 -2.71 11.71
CA PHE A 115 -21.79 -3.57 11.16
C PHE A 115 -21.17 -2.95 9.90
N SER A 116 -21.99 -2.44 8.97
CA SER A 116 -21.54 -1.83 7.72
C SER A 116 -20.62 -0.62 7.96
N ASP A 117 -21.03 0.33 8.81
CA ASP A 117 -20.22 1.52 9.10
C ASP A 117 -18.91 1.15 9.78
N LYS A 118 -18.96 0.26 10.77
CA LYS A 118 -17.78 -0.20 11.50
C LYS A 118 -16.82 -0.92 10.58
N PHE A 119 -17.29 -1.96 9.88
CA PHE A 119 -16.47 -2.77 8.99
C PHE A 119 -15.82 -1.91 7.91
N PHE A 120 -16.58 -1.03 7.26
CA PHE A 120 -16.00 -0.22 6.19
C PHE A 120 -15.00 0.80 6.73
N SER A 121 -15.27 1.41 7.89
CA SER A 121 -14.30 2.29 8.56
C SER A 121 -13.01 1.56 8.93
N GLU A 122 -13.11 0.30 9.40
CA GLU A 122 -11.96 -0.55 9.69
C GLU A 122 -11.13 -0.85 8.44
N GLN A 123 -11.78 -1.11 7.29
CA GLN A 123 -11.07 -1.32 6.02
C GLN A 123 -10.31 -0.05 5.58
N VAL A 124 -10.94 1.13 5.66
CA VAL A 124 -10.28 2.39 5.29
C VAL A 124 -9.18 2.76 6.29
N LEU A 125 -9.39 2.49 7.58
CA LEU A 125 -8.39 2.71 8.62
C LEU A 125 -7.15 1.84 8.38
N PHE A 126 -7.34 0.57 8.03
CA PHE A 126 -6.25 -0.34 7.72
C PHE A 126 -5.34 0.15 6.59
N ILE A 127 -5.94 0.79 5.56
CA ILE A 127 -5.17 1.41 4.47
C ILE A 127 -4.28 2.54 5.02
N ALA A 128 -4.84 3.45 5.81
CA ALA A 128 -4.08 4.55 6.40
C ALA A 128 -2.95 4.04 7.31
N GLU A 129 -3.23 3.05 8.15
CA GLU A 129 -2.23 2.45 9.04
C GLU A 129 -1.10 1.77 8.28
N SER A 130 -1.41 1.08 7.18
CA SER A 130 -0.40 0.47 6.30
C SER A 130 0.59 1.53 5.80
N TYR A 131 0.10 2.68 5.32
CA TYR A 131 0.99 3.77 4.91
C TYR A 131 1.80 4.33 6.08
N ILE A 132 1.17 4.61 7.23
CA ILE A 132 1.87 5.12 8.43
C ILE A 132 3.04 4.21 8.81
N VAL A 133 2.84 2.88 8.83
CA VAL A 133 3.91 1.93 9.17
C VAL A 133 5.05 2.01 8.16
N SER A 134 4.74 2.01 6.86
CA SER A 134 5.78 2.15 5.82
C SER A 134 6.59 3.44 5.97
N LEU A 135 5.93 4.58 6.23
CA LEU A 135 6.60 5.88 6.38
C LEU A 135 7.47 5.94 7.64
N ARG A 136 7.00 5.37 8.76
CA ARG A 136 7.79 5.31 10.01
C ARG A 136 9.03 4.43 9.87
N GLN A 137 8.94 3.33 9.14
CA GLN A 137 10.11 2.50 8.84
C GLN A 137 11.14 3.26 7.99
N GLN A 138 10.70 4.10 7.05
CA GLN A 138 11.58 5.00 6.30
C GLN A 138 12.21 6.07 7.19
N GLN A 139 11.45 6.68 8.11
CA GLN A 139 12.01 7.62 9.10
C GLN A 139 13.09 6.96 9.97
N ASN A 140 12.88 5.70 10.39
CA ASN A 140 13.86 4.95 11.17
C ASN A 140 15.15 4.68 10.39
N LEU A 141 15.05 4.34 9.10
CA LEU A 141 16.22 4.23 8.20
C LEU A 141 16.99 5.56 8.12
N ILE A 142 16.27 6.67 7.96
CA ILE A 142 16.87 8.00 7.86
C ILE A 142 17.64 8.35 9.13
N ILE A 143 17.05 8.13 10.31
CA ILE A 143 17.71 8.35 11.60
C ILE A 143 19.03 7.57 11.66
N ALA A 144 19.00 6.28 11.29
CA ALA A 144 20.21 5.44 11.28
C ALA A 144 21.29 5.97 10.31
N LEU A 145 20.90 6.47 9.13
CA LEU A 145 21.83 7.07 8.16
C LEU A 145 22.40 8.42 8.64
N GLN A 146 21.59 9.23 9.33
CA GLN A 146 22.00 10.52 9.90
C GLN A 146 23.01 10.37 11.04
N GLU A 147 22.91 9.29 11.84
CA GLU A 147 23.88 8.95 12.89
C GLU A 147 25.26 8.54 12.35
N LYS A 148 25.47 8.57 11.02
CA LYS A 148 26.73 8.26 10.31
C LYS A 148 27.31 6.89 10.65
N LYS A 149 26.47 5.94 11.06
CA LYS A 149 26.89 4.55 11.29
C LYS A 149 27.23 3.91 9.94
N VAL A 150 28.48 3.54 9.71
CA VAL A 150 28.94 2.87 8.48
C VAL A 150 28.07 1.64 8.16
N GLU A 151 27.58 0.96 9.20
CA GLU A 151 26.68 -0.18 9.09
C GLU A 151 25.27 0.17 8.59
N ALA A 152 24.77 1.38 8.87
CA ALA A 152 23.43 1.81 8.44
C ALA A 152 23.31 1.89 6.91
N LYS A 153 24.41 2.15 6.20
CA LYS A 153 24.44 2.10 4.73
C LYS A 153 24.08 0.72 4.18
N LYS A 154 24.47 -0.34 4.88
CA LYS A 154 24.12 -1.73 4.51
C LYS A 154 22.61 -1.97 4.56
N LEU A 155 21.86 -1.19 5.34
CA LEU A 155 20.41 -1.33 5.44
C LEU A 155 19.70 -1.00 4.12
N VAL A 156 20.22 -0.01 3.37
CA VAL A 156 19.63 0.47 2.11
C VAL A 156 19.50 -0.63 1.06
N TYR A 157 20.40 -1.61 1.04
CA TYR A 157 20.36 -2.72 0.08
C TYR A 157 20.06 -4.08 0.74
N SER A 158 19.42 -4.06 1.90
CA SER A 158 19.13 -5.26 2.68
C SER A 158 17.64 -5.58 2.74
N SER A 159 17.33 -6.72 3.37
CA SER A 159 15.98 -7.10 3.76
C SER A 159 15.30 -6.09 4.69
N TYR A 160 16.01 -5.12 5.26
CA TYR A 160 15.41 -4.01 6.00
C TYR A 160 14.36 -3.24 5.18
N LEU A 161 14.50 -3.16 3.86
CA LEU A 161 13.51 -2.49 3.02
C LEU A 161 12.24 -3.31 2.80
N ILE A 162 12.24 -4.62 3.09
CA ILE A 162 11.09 -5.50 2.85
C ILE A 162 9.83 -5.00 3.57
N PRO A 163 9.85 -4.68 4.89
CA PRO A 163 8.69 -4.10 5.56
C PRO A 163 8.19 -2.80 4.93
N ILE A 164 9.10 -1.91 4.51
CA ILE A 164 8.72 -0.63 3.87
C ILE A 164 7.90 -0.90 2.61
N TYR A 165 8.40 -1.77 1.72
CA TYR A 165 7.72 -2.13 0.47
C TYR A 165 6.47 -2.97 0.70
N HIS A 166 6.49 -3.85 1.70
CA HIS A 166 5.34 -4.67 2.06
C HIS A 166 4.15 -3.80 2.44
N TYR A 167 4.33 -2.87 3.39
CA TYR A 167 3.22 -2.07 3.90
C TYR A 167 2.72 -1.02 2.91
N ILE A 168 3.59 -0.42 2.09
CA ILE A 168 3.10 0.50 1.03
C ILE A 168 2.31 -0.27 -0.03
N THR A 169 2.77 -1.46 -0.42
CA THR A 169 2.08 -2.32 -1.39
C THR A 169 0.76 -2.83 -0.82
N LEU A 170 0.72 -3.17 0.46
CA LEU A 170 -0.48 -3.63 1.14
C LEU A 170 -1.55 -2.52 1.17
N GLY A 171 -1.17 -1.28 1.47
CA GLY A 171 -2.06 -0.12 1.38
C GLY A 171 -2.61 0.08 -0.04
N ASP A 172 -1.73 -0.02 -1.06
CA ASP A 172 -2.11 0.10 -2.48
C ASP A 172 -3.10 -1.02 -2.89
N GLN A 173 -2.82 -2.26 -2.49
CA GLN A 173 -3.66 -3.43 -2.76
C GLN A 173 -5.03 -3.33 -2.09
N MET A 174 -5.06 -2.89 -0.82
CA MET A 174 -6.32 -2.71 -0.10
C MET A 174 -7.14 -1.55 -0.64
N THR A 175 -6.49 -0.48 -1.11
CA THR A 175 -7.18 0.61 -1.81
C THR A 175 -7.85 0.09 -3.08
N ALA A 176 -7.12 -0.69 -3.89
CA ALA A 176 -7.67 -1.30 -5.10
C ALA A 176 -8.80 -2.30 -4.79
N TYR A 177 -8.66 -3.07 -3.72
CA TYR A 177 -9.70 -3.99 -3.24
C TYR A 177 -10.98 -3.23 -2.86
N VAL A 178 -10.87 -2.18 -2.06
CA VAL A 178 -12.02 -1.33 -1.71
C VAL A 178 -12.67 -0.75 -2.97
N ASP A 179 -11.87 -0.18 -3.89
CA ASP A 179 -12.40 0.44 -5.12
C ASP A 179 -13.11 -0.55 -6.04
N THR A 180 -12.65 -1.80 -6.05
CA THR A 180 -13.20 -2.83 -6.95
C THR A 180 -14.45 -3.49 -6.37
N TYR A 181 -14.44 -3.78 -5.07
CA TYR A 181 -15.41 -4.68 -4.45
C TYR A 181 -16.46 -3.98 -3.59
N PHE A 182 -16.28 -2.69 -3.23
CA PHE A 182 -17.17 -1.99 -2.31
C PHE A 182 -18.10 -1.07 -3.09
N VAL A 183 -19.35 -1.49 -3.24
CA VAL A 183 -20.42 -0.62 -3.77
C VAL A 183 -21.04 0.11 -2.61
N VAL A 184 -20.88 1.44 -2.59
CA VAL A 184 -21.52 2.28 -1.59
C VAL A 184 -22.77 2.90 -2.20
N ILE A 185 -23.90 2.22 -2.00
CA ILE A 185 -25.22 2.66 -2.46
C ILE A 185 -25.78 3.74 -1.53
#